data_AF-A0AA38IPX5-F1
#
_entry.id   AF-A0AA38IPX5-F1
#
_cell.length_a   1.000
_cell.length_b   1.000
_cell.length_c   1.000
_cell.angle_alpha   90.00
_cell.angle_beta   90.00
_cell.angle_gamma   90.00
#
_symmetry.space_group_name_H-M   'P 1'
#
loop_
_entity.id
_entity.type
_entity.pdbx_description
1 polymer ?
#
loop_
_entity_poly.entity_id
_entity_poly.type
_entity_poly.pdbx_seq_one_letter_code
_entity_poly.pdbx_strand_id
1 'polypeptide(L)'
;MGKKFTIRNSVLTDNFANSQTFSTYNVIIISFTCLFFQTLGKEYVTTGRVTFGLDVITTGFVHFDKAVFVWLCSFGSACASFLFFKIWSNLREFVKETTTILDCFGLTCLVVYYFYTCKLVTDAVYYFDFNMPCTLFISLEQVRFLMKVHAFVRTKTSEGPFGLSFSKYLYFLFAPTLIYRDAYPRTNTINWKFVIQCLLECIASFFTLTFWAVNCFPPPERWAQKYTVSEILFEIAGDTIFAAVGVMAMFLLVLHSVQNLFAEILQFGDRLFYLDWWNECSLHGWLVKWNKIVQDWLYYYVYCDFKEHICDDGFLAKLTVFLVSFAVHEWIIYCCVGAFFPLMFLDFMVVVFPLSFYEFPKTTFFNVLYWFLGVLMVSVGFVFYTLEWYARSQSPLTEPTLLDLVVPRFITCDCVLKW
;
A
#
# COMPACT_ATOMS: atom_id res chain seq x y z
N MET A 1 -15.61 -16.48 -14.44
CA MET A 1 -14.37 -17.30 -14.59
C MET A 1 -13.28 -16.71 -13.69
N GLY A 2 -12.64 -17.51 -12.85
CA GLY A 2 -11.65 -17.01 -11.87
C GLY A 2 -10.20 -17.02 -12.36
N LYS A 3 -9.29 -16.36 -11.63
CA LYS A 3 -7.84 -16.36 -11.90
C LYS A 3 -7.29 -17.80 -11.95
N LYS A 4 -6.55 -18.12 -13.02
CA LYS A 4 -5.79 -19.36 -13.16
C LYS A 4 -4.37 -19.14 -12.65
N PHE A 5 -4.01 -19.84 -11.59
CA PHE A 5 -2.66 -19.82 -11.04
C PHE A 5 -1.76 -20.81 -11.79
N THR A 6 -0.53 -20.40 -12.10
CA THR A 6 0.47 -21.20 -12.82
C THR A 6 1.83 -21.02 -12.16
N ILE A 7 2.69 -22.04 -12.20
CA ILE A 7 4.07 -21.90 -11.73
C ILE A 7 4.82 -20.99 -12.71
N ARG A 8 5.33 -19.86 -12.22
CA ARG A 8 6.13 -18.89 -12.99
C ARG A 8 6.90 -17.96 -12.05
N ASN A 9 7.99 -17.41 -12.54
CA ASN A 9 8.80 -16.42 -11.84
C ASN A 9 8.16 -15.03 -11.92
N SER A 10 8.70 -14.11 -11.12
CA SER A 10 8.38 -12.69 -11.23
C SER A 10 9.07 -12.08 -12.45
N VAL A 11 8.43 -11.07 -13.06
CA VAL A 11 8.89 -10.46 -14.32
C VAL A 11 10.32 -9.91 -14.19
N LEU A 12 10.66 -9.27 -13.07
CA LEU A 12 12.03 -8.79 -12.90
C LEU A 12 13.04 -9.92 -12.69
N THR A 13 12.66 -11.02 -12.03
CA THR A 13 13.56 -12.18 -11.87
C THR A 13 13.94 -12.76 -13.23
N ASP A 14 12.96 -12.94 -14.12
CA ASP A 14 13.22 -13.43 -15.48
C ASP A 14 14.01 -12.41 -16.30
N ASN A 15 13.70 -11.12 -16.16
CA ASN A 15 14.44 -10.07 -16.84
C ASN A 15 15.89 -9.99 -16.36
N PHE A 16 16.17 -10.01 -15.06
CA PHE A 16 17.54 -9.93 -14.54
C PHE A 16 18.40 -11.15 -14.91
N ALA A 17 17.79 -12.29 -15.23
CA ALA A 17 18.51 -13.44 -15.79
C ALA A 17 19.03 -13.19 -17.22
N ASN A 18 18.44 -12.24 -17.96
CA ASN A 18 18.88 -11.85 -19.29
C ASN A 18 19.95 -10.75 -19.22
N SER A 19 21.05 -10.92 -19.97
CA SER A 19 22.24 -10.06 -19.92
C SER A 19 22.00 -8.57 -20.23
N GLN A 20 20.94 -8.25 -20.97
CA GLN A 20 20.62 -6.88 -21.39
C GLN A 20 20.05 -6.01 -20.25
N THR A 21 19.51 -6.65 -19.20
CA THR A 21 18.85 -6.02 -18.04
C THR A 21 19.75 -5.93 -16.81
N PHE A 22 20.95 -6.52 -16.89
CA PHE A 22 22.02 -6.36 -15.91
C PHE A 22 22.40 -4.88 -15.71
N SER A 23 22.38 -4.08 -16.78
CA SER A 23 22.65 -2.63 -16.72
C SER A 23 21.63 -1.86 -15.89
N THR A 24 20.35 -2.23 -15.94
CA THR A 24 19.28 -1.57 -15.15
C THR A 24 19.41 -1.87 -13.67
N TYR A 25 19.80 -3.10 -13.31
CA TYR A 25 20.10 -3.47 -11.93
C TYR A 25 21.28 -2.66 -11.36
N ASN A 26 22.32 -2.44 -12.17
CA ASN A 26 23.45 -1.58 -11.79
C ASN A 26 23.04 -0.11 -11.57
N VAL A 27 22.05 0.39 -12.30
CA VAL A 27 21.49 1.74 -12.06
C VAL A 27 20.78 1.82 -10.72
N ILE A 28 20.07 0.77 -10.30
CA ILE A 28 19.45 0.76 -8.95
C ILE A 28 20.55 0.78 -7.87
N ILE A 29 21.60 -0.03 -8.03
CA ILE A 29 22.73 -0.09 -7.10
C ILE A 29 23.46 1.26 -7.04
N ILE A 30 23.70 1.91 -8.18
CA ILE A 30 24.40 3.21 -8.18
C ILE A 30 23.53 4.31 -7.56
N SER A 31 22.20 4.31 -7.78
CA SER A 31 21.28 5.21 -7.10
C SER A 31 21.32 5.03 -5.58
N PHE A 32 21.29 3.79 -5.09
CA PHE A 32 21.48 3.49 -3.67
C PHE A 32 22.82 4.02 -3.14
N THR A 33 23.90 3.76 -3.87
CA THR A 33 25.25 4.17 -3.48
C THR A 33 25.38 5.70 -3.43
N CYS A 34 24.82 6.42 -4.42
CA CYS A 34 24.81 7.88 -4.43
C CYS A 34 24.01 8.45 -3.25
N LEU A 35 22.81 7.92 -2.96
CA LEU A 35 22.01 8.34 -1.81
C LEU A 35 22.71 8.07 -0.49
N PHE A 36 23.41 6.93 -0.38
CA PHE A 36 24.22 6.60 0.77
C PHE A 36 25.28 7.67 1.01
N PHE A 37 26.13 7.97 0.03
CA PHE A 37 27.18 8.99 0.17
C PHE A 37 26.63 10.40 0.43
N GLN A 38 25.52 10.77 -0.23
CA GLN A 38 24.85 12.04 0.02
C GLN A 38 24.36 12.14 1.47
N THR A 39 23.79 11.06 2.00
CA THR A 39 23.33 10.99 3.40
C THR A 39 24.49 11.14 4.37
N LEU A 40 25.60 10.42 4.16
CA LEU A 40 26.79 10.56 5.00
C LEU A 40 27.32 12.00 5.01
N GLY A 41 27.39 12.63 3.83
CA GLY A 41 27.81 14.02 3.70
C GLY A 41 26.88 14.97 4.45
N LYS A 42 25.56 14.81 4.29
CA LYS A 42 24.54 15.64 4.96
C LYS A 42 24.61 15.49 6.48
N GLU A 43 24.65 14.25 7.00
CA GLU A 43 24.76 13.97 8.44
C GLU A 43 26.03 14.59 9.03
N TYR A 44 27.18 14.37 8.38
CA TYR A 44 28.47 14.89 8.86
C TYR A 44 28.50 16.42 8.90
N VAL A 45 27.99 17.09 7.85
CA VAL A 45 27.97 18.56 7.78
C VAL A 45 27.01 19.18 8.79
N THR A 46 25.83 18.56 9.01
CA THR A 46 24.79 19.14 9.87
C THR A 46 24.98 18.84 11.35
N THR A 47 25.41 17.62 11.71
CA THR A 47 25.48 17.16 13.10
C THR A 47 26.91 16.94 13.61
N GLY A 48 27.90 16.91 12.70
CA GLY A 48 29.27 16.52 13.02
C GLY A 48 29.43 15.02 13.30
N ARG A 49 28.39 14.20 13.10
CA ARG A 49 28.37 12.75 13.32
C ARG A 49 27.82 12.02 12.10
N VAL A 50 28.15 10.74 11.97
CA VAL A 50 27.65 9.86 10.91
C VAL A 50 26.87 8.74 11.56
N THR A 51 25.57 8.68 11.29
CA THR A 51 24.61 7.76 11.91
C THR A 51 24.07 6.74 10.92
N PHE A 52 24.41 6.85 9.63
CA PHE A 52 24.00 5.91 8.59
C PHE A 52 22.47 5.76 8.49
N GLY A 53 21.72 6.83 8.77
CA GLY A 53 20.25 6.82 8.81
C GLY A 53 19.62 6.05 9.99
N LEU A 54 20.42 5.53 10.94
CA LEU A 54 19.90 4.79 12.09
C LEU A 54 19.02 5.64 13.01
N ASP A 55 19.27 6.95 13.09
CA ASP A 55 18.45 7.88 13.87
C ASP A 55 17.02 7.96 13.30
N VAL A 56 16.87 7.96 11.97
CA VAL A 56 15.56 7.95 11.31
C VAL A 56 14.86 6.61 11.54
N ILE A 57 15.58 5.49 11.52
CA ILE A 57 15.01 4.17 11.81
C ILE A 57 14.54 4.11 13.27
N THR A 58 15.40 4.46 14.21
CA THR A 58 15.08 4.37 15.65
C THR A 58 13.96 5.34 16.05
N THR A 59 13.95 6.55 15.49
CA THR A 59 12.86 7.51 15.69
C THR A 59 11.58 7.05 14.99
N GLY A 60 11.66 6.61 13.74
CA GLY A 60 10.50 6.19 12.96
C GLY A 60 9.81 4.93 13.50
N PHE A 61 10.55 4.03 14.14
CA PHE A 61 10.05 2.80 14.73
C PHE A 61 9.93 2.86 16.27
N VAL A 62 9.77 4.05 16.84
CA VAL A 62 9.38 4.21 18.25
C VAL A 62 8.08 3.46 18.52
N HIS A 63 8.02 2.73 19.65
CA HIS A 63 6.90 1.88 20.05
C HIS A 63 6.56 0.73 19.08
N PHE A 64 7.54 0.25 18.31
CA PHE A 64 7.33 -0.88 17.39
C PHE A 64 6.81 -2.15 18.08
N ASP A 65 7.18 -2.39 19.33
CA ASP A 65 6.64 -3.48 20.15
C ASP A 65 5.11 -3.41 20.29
N LYS A 66 4.57 -2.21 20.50
CA LYS A 66 3.12 -1.97 20.57
C LYS A 66 2.48 -2.10 19.18
N ALA A 67 3.17 -1.68 18.12
CA ALA A 67 2.69 -1.87 16.74
C ALA A 67 2.58 -3.37 16.39
N VAL A 68 3.55 -4.19 16.80
CA VAL A 68 3.49 -5.65 16.67
C VAL A 68 2.33 -6.24 17.48
N PHE A 69 2.07 -5.73 18.69
CA PHE A 69 0.91 -6.15 19.47
C PHE A 69 -0.42 -5.86 18.75
N VAL A 70 -0.58 -4.65 18.20
CA VAL A 70 -1.76 -4.29 17.39
C VAL A 70 -1.89 -5.20 16.18
N TRP A 71 -0.79 -5.46 15.48
CA TRP A 71 -0.77 -6.40 14.36
C TRP A 71 -1.19 -7.82 14.77
N LEU A 72 -0.73 -8.33 15.91
CA LEU A 72 -1.14 -9.63 16.45
C LEU A 72 -2.64 -9.68 16.76
N CYS A 73 -3.21 -8.59 17.27
CA CYS A 73 -4.65 -8.46 17.48
C CYS A 73 -5.42 -8.51 16.14
N SER A 74 -4.99 -7.74 15.14
CA SER A 74 -5.57 -7.76 13.78
C SER A 74 -5.47 -9.15 13.16
N PHE A 75 -4.31 -9.79 13.23
CA PHE A 75 -4.09 -11.15 12.75
C PHE A 75 -5.00 -12.18 13.47
N GLY A 76 -5.11 -12.07 14.80
CA GLY A 76 -6.00 -12.90 15.60
C GLY A 76 -7.47 -12.73 15.19
N SER A 77 -7.90 -11.50 14.93
CA SER A 77 -9.25 -11.19 14.45
C SER A 77 -9.52 -11.77 13.06
N ALA A 78 -8.53 -11.73 12.15
CA ALA A 78 -8.62 -12.36 10.84
C ALA A 78 -8.74 -13.88 10.98
N CYS A 79 -7.97 -14.50 11.89
CA CYS A 79 -8.12 -15.92 12.20
C CYS A 79 -9.50 -16.26 12.79
N ALA A 80 -10.04 -15.40 13.67
CA ALA A 80 -11.38 -15.57 14.24
C ALA A 80 -12.49 -15.49 13.19
N SER A 81 -12.29 -14.72 12.10
CA SER A 81 -13.26 -14.66 10.99
C SER A 81 -13.53 -16.03 10.35
N PHE A 82 -12.54 -16.92 10.30
CA PHE A 82 -12.73 -18.30 9.84
C PHE A 82 -13.66 -19.09 10.76
N LEU A 83 -13.48 -18.96 12.08
CA LEU A 83 -14.33 -19.63 13.06
C LEU A 83 -15.77 -19.12 12.96
N PHE A 84 -15.94 -17.80 12.84
CA PHE A 84 -17.26 -17.19 12.65
C PHE A 84 -17.94 -17.69 11.37
N PHE A 85 -17.21 -17.69 10.24
CA PHE A 85 -17.74 -18.22 8.98
C PHE A 85 -18.12 -19.69 9.09
N LYS A 86 -17.29 -20.51 9.74
CA LYS A 86 -17.57 -21.94 9.96
C LYS A 86 -18.83 -22.14 10.79
N ILE A 87 -18.99 -21.41 11.89
CA ILE A 87 -20.19 -21.46 12.74
C ILE A 87 -21.41 -21.04 11.94
N TRP A 88 -21.34 -19.91 11.23
CA TRP A 88 -22.42 -19.43 10.37
C TRP A 88 -22.81 -20.47 9.32
N SER A 89 -21.84 -21.08 8.64
CA SER A 89 -22.11 -22.10 7.61
C SER A 89 -22.79 -23.35 8.18
N ASN A 90 -22.37 -23.82 9.36
CA ASN A 90 -22.98 -24.97 10.02
C ASN A 90 -24.42 -24.67 10.49
N LEU A 91 -24.65 -23.47 11.04
CA LEU A 91 -25.99 -23.03 11.41
C LEU A 91 -26.91 -22.94 10.20
N ARG A 92 -26.38 -22.48 9.06
CA ARG A 92 -27.12 -22.36 7.81
C ARG A 92 -27.58 -23.72 7.29
N GLU A 93 -26.72 -24.75 7.36
CA GLU A 93 -27.08 -26.12 7.00
C GLU A 93 -28.11 -26.74 7.96
N PHE A 94 -28.06 -26.39 9.25
CA PHE A 94 -28.98 -26.89 10.26
C PHE A 94 -30.38 -26.30 10.14
N VAL A 95 -30.49 -24.99 9.92
CA VAL A 95 -31.76 -24.25 10.09
C VAL A 95 -32.68 -24.32 8.87
N LYS A 96 -32.19 -24.66 7.67
CA LYS A 96 -32.87 -24.87 6.34
C LYS A 96 -34.02 -23.94 5.92
N GLU A 97 -35.00 -23.64 6.77
CA GLU A 97 -36.19 -22.82 6.52
C GLU A 97 -35.98 -21.30 6.74
N THR A 98 -35.08 -20.85 7.63
CA THR A 98 -34.86 -19.40 7.91
C THR A 98 -33.45 -18.91 7.58
N THR A 99 -32.93 -19.25 6.39
CA THR A 99 -31.56 -18.88 5.98
C THR A 99 -31.39 -17.37 5.75
N THR A 100 -32.42 -16.66 5.28
CA THR A 100 -32.30 -15.21 4.98
C THR A 100 -31.96 -14.37 6.20
N ILE A 101 -32.57 -14.64 7.36
CA ILE A 101 -32.28 -13.91 8.60
C ILE A 101 -30.84 -14.16 9.04
N LEU A 102 -30.38 -15.41 8.95
CA LEU A 102 -29.01 -15.79 9.27
C LEU A 102 -27.99 -15.18 8.29
N ASP A 103 -28.33 -15.10 7.01
CA ASP A 103 -27.50 -14.48 5.98
C ASP A 103 -27.40 -12.96 6.21
N CYS A 104 -28.52 -12.29 6.54
CA CYS A 104 -28.53 -10.88 6.94
C CYS A 104 -27.70 -10.64 8.21
N PHE A 105 -27.87 -11.48 9.24
CA PHE A 105 -27.09 -11.37 10.47
C PHE A 105 -25.59 -11.56 10.22
N GLY A 106 -25.21 -12.57 9.44
CA GLY A 106 -23.82 -12.83 9.05
C GLY A 106 -23.21 -11.65 8.29
N LEU A 107 -23.97 -11.07 7.34
CA LEU A 107 -23.55 -9.88 6.60
C LEU A 107 -23.39 -8.67 7.52
N THR A 108 -24.33 -8.40 8.41
CA THR A 108 -24.23 -7.32 9.39
C THR A 108 -23.00 -7.49 10.28
N CYS A 109 -22.74 -8.70 10.78
CA CYS A 109 -21.54 -8.99 11.58
C CYS A 109 -20.25 -8.75 10.79
N LEU A 110 -20.22 -9.14 9.50
CA LEU A 110 -19.06 -8.91 8.63
C LEU A 110 -18.80 -7.42 8.40
N VAL A 111 -19.86 -6.65 8.15
CA VAL A 111 -19.77 -5.19 7.97
C VAL A 111 -19.29 -4.51 9.26
N VAL A 112 -19.87 -4.89 10.40
CA VAL A 112 -19.44 -4.39 11.72
C VAL A 112 -17.98 -4.75 11.98
N TYR A 113 -17.54 -5.96 11.64
CA TYR A 113 -16.14 -6.39 11.74
C TYR A 113 -15.20 -5.50 10.92
N TYR A 114 -15.55 -5.16 9.67
CA TYR A 114 -14.74 -4.27 8.84
C TYR A 114 -14.60 -2.88 9.46
N PHE A 115 -15.70 -2.27 9.89
CA PHE A 115 -15.66 -0.95 10.54
C PHE A 115 -14.90 -0.97 11.87
N TYR A 116 -15.15 -1.96 12.71
CA TYR A 116 -14.55 -2.07 14.03
C TYR A 116 -13.03 -2.29 13.95
N THR A 117 -12.56 -3.13 13.03
CA THR A 117 -11.11 -3.40 12.91
C THR A 117 -10.35 -2.22 12.30
N CYS A 118 -10.93 -1.48 11.35
CA CYS A 118 -10.36 -0.19 10.91
C CYS A 118 -10.31 0.82 12.07
N LYS A 119 -11.41 0.95 12.83
CA LYS A 119 -11.48 1.84 13.99
C LYS A 119 -10.45 1.48 15.04
N LEU A 120 -10.27 0.19 15.35
CA LEU A 120 -9.28 -0.29 16.32
C LEU A 120 -7.86 0.16 15.93
N VAL A 121 -7.50 0.03 14.66
CA VAL A 121 -6.18 0.46 14.17
C VAL A 121 -6.04 1.97 14.25
N THR A 122 -7.05 2.72 13.81
CA THR A 122 -7.06 4.19 13.92
C THR A 122 -6.93 4.66 15.37
N ASP A 123 -7.73 4.10 16.28
CA ASP A 123 -7.66 4.44 17.71
C ASP A 123 -6.30 4.08 18.31
N ALA A 124 -5.70 2.94 17.91
CA ALA A 124 -4.38 2.54 18.36
C ALA A 124 -3.26 3.47 17.86
N VAL A 125 -3.36 3.96 16.63
CA VAL A 125 -2.42 4.96 16.07
C VAL A 125 -2.37 6.20 16.94
N TYR A 126 -3.54 6.77 17.28
CA TYR A 126 -3.59 7.98 18.10
C TYR A 126 -3.30 7.72 19.58
N TYR A 127 -3.72 6.58 20.12
CA TYR A 127 -3.51 6.27 21.54
C TYR A 127 -2.03 6.00 21.86
N PHE A 128 -1.31 5.32 20.97
CA PHE A 128 0.11 5.01 21.16
C PHE A 128 1.05 6.02 20.50
N ASP A 129 0.50 7.02 19.81
CA ASP A 129 1.25 8.06 19.08
C ASP A 129 2.30 7.46 18.14
N PHE A 130 1.83 6.59 17.23
CA PHE A 130 2.73 5.90 16.30
C PHE A 130 3.28 6.84 15.22
N ASN A 131 4.60 6.79 15.04
CA ASN A 131 5.26 7.44 13.92
C ASN A 131 4.90 6.78 12.58
N MET A 132 5.07 7.54 11.50
CA MET A 132 4.68 7.19 10.13
C MET A 132 5.03 5.74 9.73
N PRO A 133 6.25 5.21 9.94
CA PRO A 133 6.57 3.82 9.59
C PRO A 133 5.73 2.77 10.33
N CYS A 134 5.52 2.94 11.64
CA CYS A 134 4.68 2.03 12.43
C CYS A 134 3.21 2.10 12.00
N THR A 135 2.71 3.32 11.75
CA THR A 135 1.36 3.56 11.26
C THR A 135 1.13 2.94 9.89
N LEU A 136 2.08 3.08 8.95
CA LEU A 136 2.02 2.42 7.64
C LEU A 136 2.04 0.90 7.78
N PHE A 137 2.90 0.35 8.64
CA PHE A 137 2.95 -1.09 8.87
C PHE A 137 1.60 -1.66 9.31
N ILE A 138 0.98 -1.10 10.35
CA ILE A 138 -0.29 -1.63 10.88
C ILE A 138 -1.49 -1.34 9.97
N SER A 139 -1.56 -0.17 9.32
CA SER A 139 -2.67 0.19 8.43
C SER A 139 -2.64 -0.64 7.14
N LEU A 140 -1.48 -0.81 6.49
CA LEU A 140 -1.34 -1.63 5.28
C LEU A 140 -1.66 -3.10 5.58
N GLU A 141 -1.17 -3.63 6.70
CA GLU A 141 -1.47 -5.00 7.11
C GLU A 141 -2.96 -5.19 7.44
N GLN A 142 -3.60 -4.19 8.03
CA GLN A 142 -5.04 -4.22 8.28
C GLN A 142 -5.84 -4.28 6.96
N VAL A 143 -5.50 -3.46 5.96
CA VAL A 143 -6.11 -3.55 4.62
C VAL A 143 -5.91 -4.94 4.02
N ARG A 144 -4.69 -5.47 4.11
CA ARG A 144 -4.36 -6.81 3.61
C ARG A 144 -5.23 -7.88 4.27
N PHE A 145 -5.43 -7.83 5.58
CA PHE A 145 -6.32 -8.76 6.28
C PHE A 145 -7.78 -8.62 5.84
N LEU A 146 -8.30 -7.39 5.72
CA LEU A 146 -9.68 -7.15 5.27
C LEU A 146 -9.92 -7.73 3.87
N MET A 147 -9.02 -7.47 2.93
CA MET A 147 -9.11 -7.99 1.57
C MET A 147 -9.07 -9.53 1.55
N LYS A 148 -8.22 -10.15 2.38
CA LYS A 148 -8.15 -11.62 2.49
C LYS A 148 -9.39 -12.23 3.14
N VAL A 149 -9.90 -11.63 4.22
CA VAL A 149 -11.15 -12.08 4.86
C VAL A 149 -12.30 -12.01 3.86
N HIS A 150 -12.43 -10.88 3.15
CA HIS A 150 -13.43 -10.72 2.09
C HIS A 150 -13.30 -11.80 1.02
N ALA A 151 -12.09 -12.01 0.48
CA ALA A 151 -11.83 -13.00 -0.56
C ALA A 151 -12.21 -14.42 -0.12
N PHE A 152 -11.88 -14.80 1.11
CA PHE A 152 -12.24 -16.10 1.67
C PHE A 152 -13.75 -16.26 1.80
N VAL A 153 -14.43 -15.31 2.44
CA VAL A 153 -15.88 -15.36 2.66
C VAL A 153 -16.60 -15.41 1.32
N ARG A 154 -16.28 -14.51 0.39
CA ARG A 154 -16.92 -14.40 -0.94
C ARG A 154 -16.72 -15.66 -1.79
N THR A 155 -15.55 -16.28 -1.74
CA THR A 155 -15.28 -17.52 -2.48
C THR A 155 -16.03 -18.71 -1.87
N LYS A 156 -16.01 -18.86 -0.53
CA LYS A 156 -16.68 -19.98 0.14
C LYS A 156 -18.20 -19.87 0.16
N THR A 157 -18.78 -18.67 0.14
CA THR A 157 -20.24 -18.53 -0.08
C THR A 157 -20.65 -18.94 -1.49
N SER A 158 -19.80 -18.71 -2.50
CA SER A 158 -20.08 -19.05 -3.89
C SER A 158 -19.90 -20.53 -4.23
N GLU A 159 -18.85 -21.15 -3.70
CA GLU A 159 -18.51 -22.57 -3.98
C GLU A 159 -19.24 -23.54 -3.04
N GLY A 160 -19.85 -23.03 -1.96
CA GLY A 160 -20.42 -23.80 -0.86
C GLY A 160 -19.39 -24.09 0.25
N PRO A 161 -19.84 -24.31 1.50
CA PRO A 161 -18.95 -24.46 2.68
C PRO A 161 -18.24 -25.82 2.76
N PHE A 162 -18.03 -26.51 1.63
CA PHE A 162 -17.34 -27.79 1.61
C PHE A 162 -15.83 -27.63 1.81
N GLY A 163 -15.24 -28.57 2.55
CA GLY A 163 -13.78 -28.67 2.68
C GLY A 163 -13.12 -27.54 3.45
N LEU A 164 -13.82 -26.89 4.39
CA LEU A 164 -13.26 -25.85 5.26
C LEU A 164 -12.09 -26.40 6.09
N SER A 165 -10.89 -25.90 5.81
CA SER A 165 -9.67 -26.23 6.55
C SER A 165 -8.99 -24.95 7.02
N PHE A 166 -8.81 -24.84 8.34
CA PHE A 166 -8.10 -23.70 8.92
C PHE A 166 -6.65 -23.62 8.43
N SER A 167 -6.01 -24.77 8.20
CA SER A 167 -4.63 -24.81 7.66
C SER A 167 -4.53 -24.17 6.27
N LYS A 168 -5.50 -24.43 5.38
CA LYS A 168 -5.55 -23.80 4.05
C LYS A 168 -5.80 -22.29 4.15
N TYR A 169 -6.71 -21.89 5.04
CA TYR A 169 -6.99 -20.47 5.30
C TYR A 169 -5.76 -19.75 5.89
N LEU A 170 -5.10 -20.35 6.86
CA LEU A 170 -3.88 -19.81 7.48
C LEU A 170 -2.74 -19.68 6.45
N TYR A 171 -2.55 -20.69 5.58
CA TYR A 171 -1.61 -20.58 4.47
C TYR A 171 -1.95 -19.40 3.56
N PHE A 172 -3.23 -19.23 3.21
CA PHE A 172 -3.68 -18.09 2.42
C PHE A 172 -3.41 -16.76 3.12
N LEU A 173 -3.56 -16.66 4.45
CA LEU A 173 -3.25 -15.43 5.19
C LEU A 173 -1.81 -14.95 4.97
N PHE A 174 -0.84 -15.85 4.76
CA PHE A 174 0.55 -15.49 4.48
C PHE A 174 0.91 -15.51 2.98
N ALA A 175 0.13 -16.20 2.14
CA ALA A 175 0.42 -16.28 0.71
C ALA A 175 0.41 -14.90 0.02
N PRO A 176 1.33 -14.64 -0.93
CA PRO A 176 1.45 -13.36 -1.64
C PRO A 176 0.39 -13.23 -2.76
N THR A 177 -0.87 -13.40 -2.40
CA THR A 177 -2.04 -13.22 -3.27
C THR A 177 -3.25 -12.83 -2.46
N LEU A 178 -4.18 -12.10 -3.07
CA LEU A 178 -5.44 -11.70 -2.43
C LEU A 178 -6.64 -12.50 -2.96
N ILE A 179 -6.44 -13.44 -3.89
CA ILE A 179 -7.50 -14.32 -4.38
C ILE A 179 -7.44 -15.66 -3.64
N TYR A 180 -8.51 -16.01 -2.91
CA TYR A 180 -8.57 -17.25 -2.16
C TYR A 180 -8.77 -18.47 -3.10
N ARG A 181 -8.02 -19.54 -2.85
CA ARG A 181 -8.18 -20.88 -3.43
C ARG A 181 -7.84 -21.94 -2.39
N ASP A 182 -8.50 -23.09 -2.46
CA ASP A 182 -8.20 -24.23 -1.58
C ASP A 182 -6.85 -24.88 -1.88
N ALA A 183 -6.33 -24.70 -3.10
CA ALA A 183 -5.03 -25.19 -3.50
C ALA A 183 -4.37 -24.20 -4.47
N TYR A 184 -3.07 -23.96 -4.25
CA TYR A 184 -2.23 -23.13 -5.10
C TYR A 184 -1.15 -24.01 -5.74
N PRO A 185 -0.63 -23.65 -6.93
CA PRO A 185 0.56 -24.30 -7.47
C PRO A 185 1.73 -24.08 -6.50
N ARG A 186 2.44 -25.16 -6.16
CA ARG A 186 3.57 -25.12 -5.22
C ARG A 186 4.88 -25.52 -5.88
N THR A 187 5.98 -24.95 -5.39
CA THR A 187 7.32 -25.42 -5.76
C THR A 187 7.69 -26.66 -4.95
N ASN A 188 8.53 -27.54 -5.51
CA ASN A 188 8.91 -28.80 -4.86
C ASN A 188 9.82 -28.59 -3.64
N THR A 189 10.72 -27.60 -3.70
CA THR A 189 11.74 -27.32 -2.69
C THR A 189 11.91 -25.82 -2.51
N ILE A 190 12.38 -25.41 -1.34
CA ILE A 190 12.76 -24.02 -1.05
C ILE A 190 14.20 -23.79 -1.54
N ASN A 191 14.40 -22.80 -2.40
CA ASN A 191 15.73 -22.35 -2.84
C ASN A 191 16.28 -21.31 -1.86
N TRP A 192 17.02 -21.76 -0.85
CA TRP A 192 17.60 -20.89 0.18
C TRP A 192 18.57 -19.82 -0.35
N LYS A 193 19.23 -20.06 -1.49
CA LYS A 193 20.09 -19.03 -2.11
C LYS A 193 19.24 -17.85 -2.59
N PHE A 194 18.10 -18.15 -3.21
CA PHE A 194 17.14 -17.13 -3.65
C PHE A 194 16.49 -16.42 -2.44
N VAL A 195 16.16 -17.14 -1.36
CA VAL A 195 15.69 -16.53 -0.10
C VAL A 195 16.69 -15.51 0.44
N ILE A 196 17.98 -15.87 0.52
CA ILE A 196 19.03 -14.96 1.01
C ILE A 196 19.17 -13.75 0.07
N GLN A 197 19.12 -13.96 -1.25
CA GLN A 197 19.16 -12.86 -2.22
C GLN A 197 18.00 -11.89 -2.00
N CYS A 198 16.75 -12.37 -1.96
CA CYS A 198 15.58 -11.51 -1.72
C CYS A 198 15.66 -10.81 -0.37
N LEU A 199 16.21 -11.44 0.67
CA LEU A 199 16.42 -10.81 1.97
C LEU A 199 17.42 -9.64 1.88
N LEU A 200 18.54 -9.82 1.16
CA LEU A 200 19.50 -8.74 0.92
C LEU A 200 18.89 -7.60 0.10
N GLU A 201 18.07 -7.91 -0.91
CA GLU A 201 17.33 -6.92 -1.70
C GLU A 201 16.30 -6.14 -0.86
N CYS A 202 15.61 -6.81 0.07
CA CYS A 202 14.74 -6.17 1.06
C CYS A 202 15.53 -5.19 1.94
N ILE A 203 16.66 -5.63 2.50
CA ILE A 203 17.51 -4.78 3.35
C ILE A 203 18.01 -3.57 2.56
N ALA A 204 18.54 -3.78 1.35
CA ALA A 204 19.04 -2.70 0.51
C ALA A 204 17.94 -1.68 0.18
N SER A 205 16.76 -2.15 -0.24
CA SER A 205 15.63 -1.27 -0.58
C SER A 205 15.09 -0.51 0.64
N PHE A 206 15.08 -1.13 1.83
CA PHE A 206 14.72 -0.49 3.08
C PHE A 206 15.71 0.62 3.47
N PHE A 207 17.02 0.39 3.34
CA PHE A 207 18.02 1.44 3.54
C PHE A 207 17.93 2.54 2.48
N THR A 208 17.64 2.22 1.21
CA THR A 208 17.36 3.25 0.18
C THR A 208 16.23 4.18 0.61
N LEU A 209 15.12 3.62 1.12
CA LEU A 209 14.00 4.41 1.63
C LEU A 209 14.36 5.23 2.87
N THR A 210 15.22 4.70 3.73
CA THR A 210 15.74 5.43 4.90
C THR A 210 16.58 6.64 4.46
N PHE A 211 17.51 6.45 3.53
CA PHE A 211 18.33 7.53 2.98
C PHE A 211 17.49 8.55 2.21
N TRP A 212 16.52 8.07 1.43
CA TRP A 212 15.52 8.93 0.80
C TRP A 212 14.80 9.78 1.85
N ALA A 213 14.32 9.20 2.95
CA ALA A 213 13.64 9.92 4.02
C ALA A 213 14.55 10.98 4.68
N VAL A 214 15.81 10.66 4.99
CA VAL A 214 16.78 11.64 5.54
C VAL A 214 16.96 12.84 4.60
N ASN A 215 16.93 12.61 3.29
CA ASN A 215 17.14 13.65 2.31
C ASN A 215 15.88 14.48 2.02
N CYS A 216 14.69 13.85 2.01
CA CYS A 216 13.42 14.47 1.61
C CYS A 216 12.60 15.06 2.76
N PHE A 217 12.81 14.60 4.00
CA PHE A 217 12.24 15.24 5.18
C PHE A 217 13.30 16.19 5.77
N PRO A 218 13.35 17.47 5.36
CA PRO A 218 14.23 18.44 6.01
C PRO A 218 13.79 18.68 7.46
N PRO A 219 14.68 19.28 8.28
CA PRO A 219 14.38 19.54 9.68
C PRO A 219 13.10 20.37 9.86
N PRO A 220 12.38 20.20 10.98
CA PRO A 220 11.11 20.87 11.24
C PRO A 220 11.15 22.40 11.05
N GLU A 221 12.29 23.01 11.31
CA GLU A 221 12.58 24.44 11.14
C GLU A 221 12.37 24.95 9.71
N ARG A 222 12.58 24.09 8.69
CA ARG A 222 12.39 24.46 7.29
C ARG A 222 10.91 24.53 6.91
N TRP A 223 10.10 23.60 7.42
CA TRP A 223 8.66 23.51 7.10
C TRP A 223 7.75 24.32 8.02
N ALA A 224 8.26 24.82 9.16
CA ALA A 224 7.52 25.64 10.11
C ALA A 224 7.38 27.13 9.68
N GLN A 225 7.32 27.37 8.38
CA GLN A 225 7.25 28.70 7.74
C GLN A 225 6.03 28.76 6.81
N LYS A 226 5.48 29.95 6.57
CA LYS A 226 4.47 30.12 5.53
C LYS A 226 5.12 30.09 4.16
N TYR A 227 4.71 29.13 3.33
CA TYR A 227 5.17 29.02 1.95
C TYR A 227 4.29 29.84 1.00
N THR A 228 4.94 30.59 0.12
CA THR A 228 4.32 31.17 -1.07
C THR A 228 4.05 30.08 -2.11
N VAL A 229 3.10 30.32 -3.03
CA VAL A 229 2.81 29.38 -4.13
C VAL A 229 4.06 29.06 -4.96
N SER A 230 4.93 30.05 -5.20
CA SER A 230 6.19 29.86 -5.91
C SER A 230 7.16 28.93 -5.18
N GLU A 231 7.24 29.02 -3.85
CA GLU A 231 8.10 28.14 -3.06
C GLU A 231 7.55 26.71 -3.03
N ILE A 232 6.23 26.54 -2.91
CA ILE A 232 5.60 25.21 -3.01
C ILE A 232 5.89 24.57 -4.37
N LEU A 233 5.74 25.32 -5.46
CA LEU A 233 6.05 24.83 -6.81
C LEU A 233 7.53 24.46 -6.98
N PHE A 234 8.43 25.23 -6.37
CA PHE A 234 9.86 24.94 -6.36
C PHE A 234 10.18 23.65 -5.60
N GLU A 235 9.58 23.46 -4.41
CA GLU A 235 9.75 22.22 -3.63
C GLU A 235 9.18 21.01 -4.39
N ILE A 236 7.99 21.11 -5.00
CA ILE A 236 7.42 20.03 -5.84
C ILE A 236 8.38 19.64 -6.97
N ALA A 237 8.93 20.63 -7.67
CA ALA A 237 9.88 20.40 -8.76
C ALA A 237 11.19 19.76 -8.26
N GLY A 238 11.73 20.23 -7.13
CA GLY A 238 12.93 19.68 -6.50
C GLY A 238 12.75 18.24 -6.01
N ASP A 239 11.59 17.95 -5.40
CA ASP A 239 11.26 16.63 -4.85
C ASP A 239 10.86 15.60 -5.91
N THR A 240 10.55 16.02 -7.13
CA THR A 240 10.13 15.10 -8.22
C THR A 240 11.17 14.01 -8.46
N ILE A 241 12.47 14.33 -8.50
CA ILE A 241 13.50 13.30 -8.72
C ILE A 241 13.61 12.34 -7.54
N PHE A 242 13.44 12.83 -6.32
CA PHE A 242 13.45 12.01 -5.13
C PHE A 242 12.21 11.13 -5.04
N ALA A 243 11.04 11.63 -5.43
CA ALA A 243 9.81 10.86 -5.54
C ALA A 243 9.98 9.67 -6.47
N ALA A 244 10.67 9.83 -7.61
CA ALA A 244 10.96 8.72 -8.52
C ALA A 244 11.77 7.59 -7.83
N VAL A 245 12.81 7.97 -7.09
CA VAL A 245 13.65 7.00 -6.37
C VAL A 245 12.86 6.33 -5.23
N GLY A 246 12.07 7.10 -4.47
CA GLY A 246 11.23 6.59 -3.39
C GLY A 246 10.18 5.58 -3.90
N VAL A 247 9.47 5.91 -4.98
CA VAL A 247 8.49 4.99 -5.62
C VAL A 247 9.16 3.72 -6.10
N MET A 248 10.33 3.83 -6.74
CA MET A 248 11.05 2.66 -7.24
C MET A 248 11.58 1.78 -6.11
N ALA A 249 12.13 2.37 -5.05
CA ALA A 249 12.60 1.64 -3.88
C ALA A 249 11.44 0.94 -3.14
N MET A 250 10.29 1.61 -3.01
CA MET A 250 9.08 1.02 -2.44
C MET A 250 8.54 -0.13 -3.31
N PHE A 251 8.50 0.05 -4.63
CA PHE A 251 8.13 -1.01 -5.57
C PHE A 251 9.02 -2.25 -5.42
N LEU A 252 10.35 -2.06 -5.43
CA LEU A 252 11.31 -3.15 -5.30
C LEU A 252 11.23 -3.82 -3.93
N LEU A 253 11.01 -3.06 -2.85
CA LEU A 253 10.83 -3.62 -1.52
C LEU A 253 9.54 -4.44 -1.44
N VAL A 254 8.40 -3.81 -1.69
CA VAL A 254 7.07 -4.35 -1.33
C VAL A 254 6.55 -5.33 -2.36
N LEU A 255 6.71 -5.05 -3.67
CA LEU A 255 6.11 -5.84 -4.75
C LEU A 255 7.05 -6.87 -5.37
N HIS A 256 8.36 -6.64 -5.30
CA HIS A 256 9.36 -7.60 -5.78
C HIS A 256 9.94 -8.44 -4.64
N SER A 257 10.74 -7.84 -3.77
CA SER A 257 11.62 -8.55 -2.83
C SER A 257 10.82 -9.25 -1.74
N VAL A 258 9.90 -8.54 -1.06
CA VAL A 258 9.06 -9.12 -0.01
C VAL A 258 8.12 -10.20 -0.58
N GLN A 259 7.46 -9.96 -1.71
CA GLN A 259 6.56 -10.96 -2.30
C GLN A 259 7.32 -12.23 -2.72
N ASN A 260 8.49 -12.10 -3.35
CA ASN A 260 9.32 -13.25 -3.73
C ASN A 260 9.87 -13.99 -2.50
N LEU A 261 10.28 -13.27 -1.46
CA LEU A 261 10.74 -13.86 -0.20
C LEU A 261 9.66 -14.74 0.44
N PHE A 262 8.45 -14.19 0.61
CA PHE A 262 7.33 -14.95 1.16
C PHE A 262 6.86 -16.07 0.22
N ALA A 263 6.89 -15.83 -1.10
CA ALA A 263 6.54 -16.86 -2.07
C ALA A 263 7.49 -18.07 -2.00
N GLU A 264 8.79 -17.83 -1.89
CA GLU A 264 9.79 -18.90 -1.80
C GLU A 264 9.66 -19.67 -0.48
N ILE A 265 9.57 -18.98 0.66
CA ILE A 265 9.45 -19.63 1.99
C ILE A 265 8.16 -20.46 2.10
N LEU A 266 7.04 -19.97 1.53
CA LEU A 266 5.77 -20.70 1.53
C LEU A 266 5.67 -21.76 0.42
N GLN A 267 6.65 -21.82 -0.49
CA GLN A 267 6.62 -22.63 -1.71
C GLN A 267 5.43 -22.28 -2.61
N PHE A 268 5.07 -21.01 -2.70
CA PHE A 268 4.04 -20.49 -3.60
C PHE A 268 4.61 -20.29 -5.01
N GLY A 269 3.99 -20.94 -6.00
CA GLY A 269 4.52 -21.04 -7.37
C GLY A 269 4.14 -19.91 -8.33
N ASP A 270 3.05 -19.17 -8.09
CA ASP A 270 2.60 -18.11 -9.01
C ASP A 270 3.17 -16.74 -8.65
N ARG A 271 4.37 -16.41 -9.14
CA ARG A 271 5.08 -15.18 -8.74
C ARG A 271 4.79 -13.96 -9.62
N LEU A 272 3.64 -13.93 -10.30
CA LEU A 272 3.23 -12.76 -11.08
C LEU A 272 2.54 -11.71 -10.19
N PHE A 273 3.37 -10.93 -9.51
CA PHE A 273 2.92 -9.83 -8.63
C PHE A 273 2.69 -8.52 -9.37
N TYR A 274 3.35 -8.35 -10.51
CA TYR A 274 3.27 -7.18 -11.40
C TYR A 274 3.70 -7.58 -12.82
N LEU A 275 3.41 -6.71 -13.78
CA LEU A 275 3.82 -6.83 -15.19
C LEU A 275 4.80 -5.71 -15.55
N ASP A 276 5.19 -5.62 -16.82
CA ASP A 276 6.08 -4.59 -17.38
C ASP A 276 5.43 -3.19 -17.44
N TRP A 277 4.96 -2.70 -16.30
CA TRP A 277 4.23 -1.43 -16.17
C TRP A 277 5.07 -0.21 -16.59
N TRP A 278 6.41 -0.32 -16.56
CA TRP A 278 7.33 0.71 -17.02
C TRP A 278 7.28 0.98 -18.53
N ASN A 279 6.77 0.03 -19.32
CA ASN A 279 6.62 0.14 -20.77
C ASN A 279 5.26 0.70 -21.19
N GLU A 280 4.36 1.00 -20.24
CA GLU A 280 3.01 1.45 -20.57
C GLU A 280 2.97 2.91 -21.01
N CYS A 281 2.12 3.19 -22.00
CA CYS A 281 1.79 4.54 -22.49
C CYS A 281 0.32 4.87 -22.24
N SER A 282 -0.32 4.19 -21.30
CA SER A 282 -1.71 4.44 -20.90
C SER A 282 -1.84 4.33 -19.39
N LEU A 283 -2.64 5.20 -18.78
CA LEU A 283 -2.84 5.17 -17.34
C LEU A 283 -3.57 3.90 -16.89
N HIS A 284 -4.52 3.43 -17.70
CA HIS A 284 -5.20 2.17 -17.45
C HIS A 284 -4.22 0.99 -17.45
N GLY A 285 -3.35 0.91 -18.46
CA GLY A 285 -2.31 -0.11 -18.55
C GLY A 285 -1.39 -0.08 -17.33
N TRP A 286 -0.96 1.11 -16.91
CA TRP A 286 -0.14 1.30 -15.72
C TRP A 286 -0.84 0.76 -14.46
N LEU A 287 -2.07 1.22 -14.18
CA LEU A 287 -2.85 0.81 -13.00
C LEU A 287 -3.05 -0.71 -12.90
N VAL A 288 -3.32 -1.37 -14.04
CA VAL A 288 -3.58 -2.80 -14.09
C VAL A 288 -2.31 -3.64 -13.93
N LYS A 289 -1.15 -3.11 -14.33
CA LYS A 289 0.13 -3.83 -14.37
C LYS A 289 1.02 -3.60 -13.16
N TRP A 290 0.95 -2.44 -12.51
CA TRP A 290 1.86 -2.04 -11.43
C TRP A 290 1.78 -2.96 -10.21
N ASN A 291 0.57 -3.27 -9.74
CA ASN A 291 0.30 -4.13 -8.59
C ASN A 291 -0.81 -5.12 -8.95
N LYS A 292 -0.41 -6.24 -9.54
CA LYS A 292 -1.34 -7.26 -10.02
C LYS A 292 -2.08 -7.95 -8.88
N ILE A 293 -1.48 -8.02 -7.69
CA ILE A 293 -2.09 -8.62 -6.49
C ILE A 293 -3.37 -7.88 -6.09
N VAL A 294 -3.28 -6.55 -5.94
CA VAL A 294 -4.43 -5.71 -5.58
C VAL A 294 -5.38 -5.56 -6.76
N GLN A 295 -4.85 -5.40 -7.98
CA GLN A 295 -5.68 -5.29 -9.18
C GLN A 295 -6.55 -6.52 -9.41
N ASP A 296 -6.03 -7.73 -9.19
CA ASP A 296 -6.83 -8.95 -9.33
C ASP A 296 -7.97 -8.97 -8.31
N TRP A 297 -7.71 -8.55 -7.07
CA TRP A 297 -8.76 -8.47 -6.05
C TRP A 297 -9.85 -7.47 -6.43
N LEU A 298 -9.47 -6.25 -6.85
CA LEU A 298 -10.40 -5.22 -7.30
C LEU A 298 -11.21 -5.69 -8.53
N TYR A 299 -10.56 -6.37 -9.47
CA TYR A 299 -11.22 -6.88 -10.66
C TYR A 299 -12.25 -7.97 -10.33
N TYR A 300 -11.84 -9.02 -9.59
CA TYR A 300 -12.73 -10.16 -9.34
C TYR A 300 -13.81 -9.88 -8.30
N TYR A 301 -13.49 -9.19 -7.21
CA TYR A 301 -14.41 -9.03 -6.08
C TYR A 301 -15.14 -7.69 -6.04
N VAL A 302 -14.72 -6.70 -6.83
CA VAL A 302 -15.42 -5.41 -6.92
C VAL A 302 -16.01 -5.23 -8.31
N TYR A 303 -15.18 -5.23 -9.36
CA TYR A 303 -15.65 -4.97 -10.73
C TYR A 303 -16.61 -6.06 -11.24
N CYS A 304 -16.19 -7.34 -11.23
CA CYS A 304 -17.02 -8.44 -11.72
C CYS A 304 -18.29 -8.63 -10.88
N ASP A 305 -18.17 -8.59 -9.55
CA ASP A 305 -19.33 -8.73 -8.65
C ASP A 305 -20.33 -7.58 -8.81
N PHE A 306 -19.86 -6.33 -8.97
CA PHE A 306 -20.75 -5.21 -9.27
C PHE A 306 -21.49 -5.42 -10.59
N LYS A 307 -20.76 -5.82 -11.64
CA LYS A 307 -21.33 -6.09 -12.97
C LYS A 307 -22.36 -7.21 -12.95
N GLU A 308 -22.09 -8.27 -12.20
CA GLU A 308 -22.92 -9.48 -12.16
C GLU A 308 -24.14 -9.32 -11.23
N HIS A 309 -24.03 -8.57 -10.13
CA HIS A 309 -25.05 -8.56 -9.07
C HIS A 309 -25.73 -7.21 -8.84
N ILE A 310 -25.19 -6.10 -9.34
CA ILE A 310 -25.74 -4.75 -9.14
C ILE A 310 -26.21 -4.16 -10.46
N CYS A 311 -25.29 -3.96 -11.41
CA CYS A 311 -25.60 -3.33 -12.70
C CYS A 311 -24.55 -3.69 -13.76
N ASP A 312 -24.99 -4.16 -14.94
CA ASP A 312 -24.12 -4.46 -16.09
C ASP A 312 -23.65 -3.20 -16.84
N ASP A 313 -23.17 -2.20 -16.09
CA ASP A 313 -22.56 -0.99 -16.63
C ASP A 313 -21.06 -0.96 -16.28
N GLY A 314 -20.23 -1.03 -17.32
CA GLY A 314 -18.77 -1.01 -17.19
C GLY A 314 -18.22 0.30 -16.63
N PHE A 315 -18.89 1.43 -16.88
CA PHE A 315 -18.51 2.73 -16.33
C PHE A 315 -18.77 2.78 -14.83
N LEU A 316 -19.98 2.41 -14.38
CA LEU A 316 -20.33 2.39 -12.96
C LEU A 316 -19.49 1.37 -12.17
N ALA A 317 -19.20 0.21 -12.76
CA ALA A 317 -18.32 -0.78 -12.16
C ALA A 317 -16.90 -0.23 -11.98
N LYS A 318 -16.35 0.44 -13.01
CA LYS A 318 -15.02 1.08 -12.94
C LYS A 318 -15.00 2.23 -11.93
N LEU A 319 -16.04 3.08 -11.90
CA LEU A 319 -16.19 4.13 -10.90
C LEU A 319 -16.19 3.56 -9.48
N THR A 320 -16.92 2.47 -9.25
CA THR A 320 -16.97 1.80 -7.95
C THR A 320 -15.59 1.29 -7.51
N VAL A 321 -14.83 0.68 -8.41
CA VAL A 321 -13.44 0.27 -8.13
C VAL A 321 -12.58 1.46 -7.69
N PHE A 322 -12.69 2.58 -8.38
CA PHE A 322 -11.95 3.79 -8.05
C PHE A 322 -12.37 4.38 -6.70
N LEU A 323 -13.68 4.43 -6.39
CA LEU A 323 -14.19 4.90 -5.11
C LEU A 323 -13.74 4.03 -3.94
N VAL A 324 -13.76 2.71 -4.10
CA VAL A 324 -13.25 1.76 -3.09
C VAL A 324 -11.74 1.93 -2.89
N SER A 325 -10.98 2.02 -3.99
CA SER A 325 -9.54 2.24 -3.94
C SER A 325 -9.22 3.55 -3.21
N PHE A 326 -9.89 4.64 -3.56
CA PHE A 326 -9.75 5.94 -2.90
C PHE A 326 -9.99 5.83 -1.38
N ALA A 327 -11.15 5.30 -0.97
CA ALA A 327 -11.54 5.30 0.44
C ALA A 327 -10.49 4.59 1.32
N VAL A 328 -9.91 3.51 0.80
CA VAL A 328 -8.86 2.74 1.49
C VAL A 328 -7.56 3.53 1.57
N HIS A 329 -7.11 4.14 0.46
CA HIS A 329 -5.85 4.87 0.51
C HIS A 329 -5.95 6.15 1.34
N GLU A 330 -7.08 6.88 1.25
CA GLU A 330 -7.32 8.07 2.06
C GLU A 330 -7.39 7.72 3.55
N TRP A 331 -7.94 6.56 3.91
CA TRP A 331 -7.90 6.06 5.29
C TRP A 331 -6.48 5.78 5.78
N ILE A 332 -5.61 5.19 4.95
CA ILE A 332 -4.19 4.99 5.30
C ILE A 332 -3.51 6.35 5.52
N ILE A 333 -3.69 7.30 4.60
CA ILE A 333 -3.12 8.65 4.71
C ILE A 333 -3.66 9.39 5.92
N TYR A 334 -4.96 9.26 6.22
CA TYR A 334 -5.58 9.83 7.41
C TYR A 334 -4.91 9.32 8.70
N CYS A 335 -4.65 8.00 8.79
CA CYS A 335 -3.94 7.43 9.93
C CYS A 335 -2.52 8.03 10.03
N CYS A 336 -1.84 8.19 8.90
CA CYS A 336 -0.48 8.72 8.82
C CYS A 336 -0.34 10.21 9.16
N VAL A 337 -1.25 11.05 8.67
CA VAL A 337 -1.19 12.52 8.79
C VAL A 337 -1.95 13.03 10.01
N GLY A 338 -2.96 12.29 10.47
CA GLY A 338 -3.84 12.71 11.56
C GLY A 338 -5.01 13.60 11.11
N ALA A 339 -5.25 13.73 9.81
CA ALA A 339 -6.27 14.63 9.25
C ALA A 339 -6.81 14.13 7.92
N PHE A 340 -8.06 14.51 7.63
CA PHE A 340 -8.71 14.17 6.38
C PHE A 340 -8.46 15.29 5.36
N PHE A 341 -7.48 15.08 4.48
CA PHE A 341 -7.16 16.00 3.41
C PHE A 341 -7.23 15.26 2.07
N PRO A 342 -8.39 15.31 1.37
CA PRO A 342 -8.71 14.44 0.23
C PRO A 342 -8.00 14.88 -1.06
N LEU A 343 -6.72 15.23 -0.99
CA LEU A 343 -5.92 15.55 -2.16
C LEU A 343 -5.81 14.34 -3.09
N MET A 344 -5.61 13.13 -2.53
CA MET A 344 -5.54 11.94 -3.36
C MET A 344 -6.88 11.56 -3.98
N PHE A 345 -8.01 11.88 -3.34
CA PHE A 345 -9.32 11.79 -3.98
C PHE A 345 -9.39 12.64 -5.24
N LEU A 346 -9.03 13.92 -5.12
CA LEU A 346 -9.09 14.89 -6.20
C LEU A 346 -8.18 14.45 -7.34
N ASP A 347 -6.98 13.97 -7.02
CA ASP A 347 -6.05 13.44 -8.01
C ASP A 347 -6.63 12.22 -8.75
N PHE A 348 -7.19 11.26 -8.01
CA PHE A 348 -7.79 10.06 -8.60
C PHE A 348 -9.04 10.36 -9.44
N MET A 349 -9.89 11.29 -9.02
CA MET A 349 -11.15 11.60 -9.71
C MET A 349 -10.99 12.59 -10.87
N VAL A 350 -10.10 13.58 -10.73
CA VAL A 350 -9.95 14.66 -11.72
C VAL A 350 -8.90 14.31 -12.76
N VAL A 351 -7.83 13.62 -12.36
CA VAL A 351 -6.71 13.28 -13.24
C VAL A 351 -6.78 11.80 -13.64
N VAL A 352 -6.72 10.89 -12.68
CA VAL A 352 -6.53 9.46 -12.99
C VAL A 352 -7.75 8.85 -13.68
N PHE A 353 -8.95 9.08 -13.17
CA PHE A 353 -10.16 8.45 -13.67
C PHE A 353 -10.46 8.87 -15.12
N PRO A 354 -10.49 10.16 -15.50
CA PRO A 354 -10.71 10.57 -16.88
C PRO A 354 -9.61 10.05 -17.82
N LEU A 355 -8.33 10.20 -17.44
CA LEU A 355 -7.21 9.74 -18.26
C LEU A 355 -7.18 8.21 -18.44
N SER A 356 -7.78 7.45 -17.52
CA SER A 356 -7.90 5.99 -17.66
C SER A 356 -8.82 5.52 -18.80
N PHE A 357 -9.56 6.43 -19.46
CA PHE A 357 -10.35 6.11 -20.66
C PHE A 357 -9.64 6.49 -21.96
N TYR A 358 -8.50 7.19 -21.86
CA TYR A 358 -7.73 7.64 -23.02
C TYR A 358 -6.48 6.79 -23.19
N GLU A 359 -6.29 6.27 -24.40
CA GLU A 359 -5.07 5.57 -24.80
C GLU A 359 -4.25 6.48 -25.72
N PHE A 360 -3.03 6.80 -25.30
CA PHE A 360 -2.10 7.53 -26.16
C PHE A 360 -1.33 6.55 -27.04
N PRO A 361 -0.82 7.03 -28.20
CA PRO A 361 0.07 6.23 -29.04
C PRO A 361 1.25 5.65 -28.25
N LYS A 362 1.60 4.40 -28.52
CA LYS A 362 2.75 3.72 -27.91
C LYS A 362 4.06 4.23 -28.50
N THR A 363 4.48 5.41 -28.05
CA THR A 363 5.76 6.03 -28.42
C THR A 363 6.59 6.32 -27.18
N THR A 364 7.91 6.45 -27.37
CA THR A 364 8.84 6.83 -26.31
C THR A 364 8.44 8.15 -25.65
N PHE A 365 7.96 9.13 -26.43
CA PHE A 365 7.52 10.42 -25.90
C PHE A 365 6.39 10.27 -24.88
N PHE A 366 5.34 9.52 -25.22
CA PHE A 366 4.21 9.32 -24.30
C PHE A 366 4.64 8.49 -23.09
N ASN A 367 5.50 7.48 -23.25
CA ASN A 367 6.04 6.74 -22.11
C ASN A 367 6.79 7.66 -21.13
N VAL A 368 7.67 8.53 -21.62
CA VAL A 368 8.39 9.52 -20.79
C VAL A 368 7.43 10.50 -20.12
N LEU A 369 6.42 10.98 -20.85
CA LEU A 369 5.40 11.86 -20.29
C LEU A 369 4.62 11.18 -19.15
N TYR A 370 4.25 9.91 -19.32
CA TYR A 370 3.57 9.13 -18.28
C TYR A 370 4.42 8.94 -17.03
N TRP A 371 5.71 8.64 -17.22
CA TRP A 371 6.67 8.58 -16.13
C TRP A 371 6.74 9.91 -15.38
N PHE A 372 6.92 11.01 -16.11
CA PHE A 372 7.01 12.34 -15.52
C PHE A 372 5.75 12.72 -14.74
N LEU A 373 4.57 12.53 -15.34
CA LEU A 373 3.28 12.85 -14.69
C LEU A 373 3.06 12.00 -13.44
N GLY A 374 3.32 10.69 -13.50
CA GLY A 374 3.15 9.81 -12.34
C GLY A 374 4.06 10.18 -11.18
N VAL A 375 5.33 10.49 -11.47
CA VAL A 375 6.29 10.94 -10.44
C VAL A 375 5.91 12.32 -9.89
N LEU A 376 5.46 13.23 -10.75
CA LEU A 376 5.00 14.56 -10.34
C LEU A 376 3.80 14.47 -9.40
N MET A 377 2.83 13.59 -9.67
CA MET A 377 1.67 13.36 -8.81
C MET A 377 2.09 12.86 -7.42
N VAL A 378 3.06 11.95 -7.36
CA VAL A 378 3.63 11.49 -6.08
C VAL A 378 4.34 12.63 -5.35
N SER A 379 5.10 13.48 -6.05
CA SER A 379 5.75 14.66 -5.47
C SER A 379 4.74 15.64 -4.90
N VAL A 380 3.68 15.96 -5.65
CA VAL A 380 2.57 16.81 -5.20
C VAL A 380 1.96 16.26 -3.91
N GLY A 381 1.59 14.98 -3.89
CA GLY A 381 1.07 14.33 -2.70
C GLY A 381 2.04 14.41 -1.52
N PHE A 382 3.30 14.08 -1.75
CA PHE A 382 4.34 14.11 -0.72
C PHE A 382 4.50 15.48 -0.09
N VAL A 383 4.65 16.54 -0.88
CA VAL A 383 4.85 17.91 -0.40
C VAL A 383 3.62 18.39 0.39
N PHE A 384 2.42 18.23 -0.16
CA PHE A 384 1.21 18.71 0.52
C PHE A 384 0.88 17.95 1.81
N TYR A 385 1.02 16.62 1.83
CA TYR A 385 0.81 15.85 3.06
C TYR A 385 1.90 16.13 4.11
N THR A 386 3.13 16.38 3.67
CA THR A 386 4.23 16.78 4.57
C THR A 386 3.96 18.15 5.18
N LEU A 387 3.55 19.13 4.36
CA LEU A 387 3.13 20.46 4.83
C LEU A 387 2.01 20.37 5.86
N GLU A 388 0.99 19.57 5.59
CA GLU A 388 -0.14 19.41 6.49
C GLU A 388 0.25 18.72 7.81
N TRP A 389 1.10 17.69 7.74
CA TRP A 389 1.62 17.02 8.93
C TRP A 389 2.47 17.96 9.80
N TYR A 390 3.35 18.77 9.19
CA TYR A 390 4.13 19.78 9.92
C TYR A 390 3.25 20.88 10.53
N ALA A 391 2.28 21.42 9.78
CA ALA A 391 1.38 22.45 10.29
C ALA A 391 0.58 21.96 11.51
N ARG A 392 0.21 20.66 11.54
CA ARG A 392 -0.54 20.06 12.64
C ARG A 392 0.33 19.73 13.84
N SER A 393 1.52 19.19 13.63
CA SER A 393 2.45 18.85 14.70
C SER A 393 2.96 20.10 15.45
N GLN A 394 3.16 21.22 14.74
CA GLN A 394 3.68 22.46 15.33
C GLN A 394 2.63 23.28 16.08
N SER A 395 1.35 23.10 15.78
CA SER A 395 0.26 23.86 16.43
C SER A 395 -0.89 22.93 16.82
N PRO A 396 -0.72 21.98 17.74
CA PRO A 396 -1.80 21.05 18.09
C PRO A 396 -3.05 21.80 18.61
N LEU A 397 -4.23 21.38 18.16
CA LEU A 397 -5.50 21.90 18.67
C LEU A 397 -5.87 21.14 19.94
N THR A 398 -6.26 21.87 20.99
CA THR A 398 -6.71 21.27 22.26
C THR A 398 -8.08 20.61 22.14
N GLU A 399 -8.98 21.18 21.34
CA GLU A 399 -10.32 20.63 21.06
C GLU A 399 -10.65 20.79 19.56
N PRO A 400 -10.26 19.84 18.69
CA PRO A 400 -10.50 19.94 17.26
C PRO A 400 -11.99 19.79 16.94
N THR A 401 -12.53 20.72 16.16
CA THR A 401 -13.86 20.57 15.56
C THR A 401 -13.80 19.67 14.31
N LEU A 402 -14.96 19.21 13.83
CA LEU A 402 -15.02 18.45 12.56
C LEU A 402 -14.46 19.28 11.39
N LEU A 403 -14.65 20.60 11.40
CA LEU A 403 -14.14 21.48 10.37
C LEU A 403 -12.60 21.52 10.38
N ASP A 404 -11.99 21.48 11.56
CA ASP A 404 -10.52 21.47 11.71
C ASP A 404 -9.87 20.18 11.20
N LEU A 405 -10.65 19.11 11.08
CA LEU A 405 -10.19 17.83 10.50
C LEU A 405 -10.20 17.83 8.97
N VAL A 406 -11.02 18.71 8.35
CA VAL A 406 -11.23 18.77 6.89
C VAL A 406 -10.50 19.95 6.26
N VAL A 407 -10.41 21.07 6.96
CA VAL A 407 -9.74 22.28 6.45
C VAL A 407 -8.23 22.13 6.62
N PRO A 408 -7.43 22.30 5.53
CA PRO A 408 -5.99 22.20 5.62
C PRO A 408 -5.39 23.27 6.53
N ARG A 409 -4.56 22.83 7.47
CA ARG A 409 -3.92 23.71 8.44
C ARG A 409 -2.67 24.39 7.93
N PHE A 410 -2.01 23.83 6.91
CA PHE A 410 -0.92 24.56 6.25
C PHE A 410 -1.40 25.85 5.55
N ILE A 411 -2.70 25.98 5.24
CA ILE A 411 -3.31 27.19 4.66
C ILE A 411 -3.79 28.15 5.76
N THR A 412 -4.39 27.60 6.82
CA THR A 412 -5.11 28.40 7.83
C THR A 412 -4.28 28.76 9.04
N CYS A 413 -3.22 28.01 9.36
CA CYS A 413 -2.39 28.31 10.51
C CYS A 413 -1.42 29.45 10.21
N ASP A 414 -1.39 30.45 11.10
CA ASP A 414 -0.34 31.47 11.17
C ASP A 414 0.95 30.93 11.82
N CYS A 415 1.19 29.62 11.73
CA CYS A 415 2.32 28.87 12.30
C CYS A 415 3.65 29.42 11.74
N VAL A 416 4.09 30.54 12.28
CA VAL A 416 5.39 31.16 12.08
C VAL A 416 6.17 30.82 13.33
N LEU A 417 7.22 30.01 13.20
CA LEU A 417 8.33 30.17 14.13
C LEU A 417 8.87 31.59 13.89
N LYS A 418 8.42 32.55 14.72
CA LYS A 418 9.13 33.81 14.88
C LYS A 418 10.39 33.46 15.65
N TRP A 419 11.49 33.23 14.93
CA TRP A 419 12.82 33.29 15.50
C TRP A 419 13.26 34.75 15.57
#